data_AF-A0A9P8FD42-F1
#
_entry.id   AF-A0A9P8FD42-F1
#
_cell.length_a   1.000
_cell.length_b   1.000
_cell.length_c   1.000
_cell.angle_alpha   90.00
_cell.angle_beta   90.00
_cell.angle_gamma   90.00
#
_symmetry.space_group_name_H-M   'P 1'
#
loop_
_entity.id
_entity.type
_entity.pdbx_description
1 polymer ?
#
loop_
_entity_poly.entity_id
_entity_poly.type
_entity_poly.pdbx_seq_one_letter_code
_entity_poly.pdbx_strand_id
1 'polypeptide(L)'
;VIVNRNIANGSNVDTVAEALRRRCGSFCSADDVVIFKAQEQVKRASEAGPTSEASRRLLNESLRLFQKVAGSLSMEHLEWAVSQYIPMSFYAGAIQLALTVAHESDRANRALSWLRDDCPEDDPRQKAFEGRKQCYDLIHQVIVSLEQTAEANPDGAFSVTAKRQSEAYEIINNSEDEVFQNNLYDWYMGQGWNDRLLEISSPYVISYLRRRMDKNPDHADLLWRYYAHHNNFLEAASVQLLLAKSGFDLNLEQRIGYLSRARTNASIRTVSLLDAAQGRQQLLREITDLLEVGNIQDDILQRMKSDLRLTEQRRPQVLKALDGQILEVAELFNQYADQAGYYDICILIYHCADHRNPADIQSTWQLLIEQVHQEAENSDQMKPFEAVALKVRSLGQRLHAAEATFPIPILLPMLLRYALEYQNNAASPMWVMDTFLELDIRPSALVPVVEQMYYTNEQPFVGRHRRILAADLIYLIQAWLRESERHGDSVLFGSDDSAAGIDELLTSLAGSQDLDAANQQAVDILRGRIAQAMR
;
A
#
# COMPACT_ATOMS: atom_id res chain seq x y z
N VAL A 1 19.14 51.99 25.18
CA VAL A 1 18.21 53.16 25.27
C VAL A 1 18.77 54.44 24.62
N ILE A 2 19.92 54.97 25.06
CA ILE A 2 20.48 56.23 24.50
C ILE A 2 20.79 56.11 23.00
N VAL A 3 21.42 55.01 22.58
CA VAL A 3 21.76 54.79 21.17
C VAL A 3 20.50 54.60 20.31
N ASN A 4 19.56 53.75 20.72
CA ASN A 4 18.28 53.57 20.01
C ASN A 4 17.51 54.90 19.85
N ARG A 5 17.55 55.79 20.84
CA ARG A 5 16.92 57.11 20.76
C ARG A 5 17.66 58.06 19.79
N ASN A 6 18.98 57.98 19.72
CA ASN A 6 19.76 58.75 18.75
C ASN A 6 19.60 58.22 17.31
N ILE A 7 19.49 56.91 17.15
CA ILE A 7 19.11 56.26 15.89
C ILE A 7 17.70 56.71 15.48
N ALA A 8 16.75 56.76 16.43
CA ALA A 8 15.41 57.30 16.19
C ALA A 8 15.42 58.74 15.66
N ASN A 9 16.31 59.58 16.19
CA ASN A 9 16.48 60.98 15.82
C ASN A 9 17.37 61.23 14.58
N GLY A 10 17.85 60.18 13.89
CA GLY A 10 18.66 60.31 12.67
C GLY A 10 20.09 60.83 12.89
N SER A 11 20.61 60.73 14.12
CA SER A 11 22.00 61.11 14.43
C SER A 11 22.98 60.02 13.98
N ASN A 12 24.11 60.41 13.37
CA ASN A 12 25.13 59.48 12.88
C ASN A 12 25.66 58.56 14.00
N VAL A 13 25.52 57.24 13.86
CA VAL A 13 25.95 56.27 14.88
C VAL A 13 27.46 56.30 15.11
N ASP A 14 28.27 56.65 14.11
CA ASP A 14 29.73 56.72 14.27
C ASP A 14 30.16 57.72 15.35
N THR A 15 29.53 58.90 15.42
CA THR A 15 29.88 59.92 16.40
C THR A 15 29.45 59.53 17.81
N VAL A 16 28.30 58.86 17.94
CA VAL A 16 27.77 58.38 19.23
C VAL A 16 28.55 57.16 19.73
N ALA A 17 28.89 56.24 18.84
CA ALA A 17 29.67 55.04 19.16
C ALA A 17 31.12 55.37 19.54
N GLU A 18 31.77 56.29 18.81
CA GLU A 18 33.10 56.82 19.14
C GLU A 18 33.08 57.51 20.52
N ALA A 19 32.04 58.31 20.81
CA ALA A 19 31.87 58.97 22.10
C ALA A 19 31.65 57.98 23.25
N LEU A 20 30.87 56.92 23.03
CA LEU A 20 30.63 55.85 24.02
C LEU A 20 31.89 55.02 24.28
N ARG A 21 32.65 54.65 23.23
CA ARG A 21 33.94 53.97 23.39
C ARG A 21 34.95 54.81 24.16
N ARG A 22 35.07 56.11 23.85
CA ARG A 22 36.03 57.01 24.50
C ARG A 22 35.70 57.29 25.96
N ARG A 23 34.42 57.38 26.33
CA ARG A 23 34.00 57.76 27.69
C ARG A 23 33.65 56.56 28.58
N CYS A 24 33.22 55.44 28.00
CA CYS A 24 32.65 54.28 28.71
C CYS A 24 33.08 52.95 28.07
N GLY A 25 34.37 52.76 27.74
CA GLY A 25 34.86 51.59 27.01
C GLY A 25 34.60 50.22 27.65
N SER A 26 34.29 50.15 28.95
CA SER A 26 33.89 48.89 29.62
C SER A 26 32.41 48.52 29.41
N PHE A 27 31.56 49.45 28.97
CA PHE A 27 30.12 49.25 28.78
C PHE A 27 29.71 49.12 27.31
N CYS A 28 30.61 49.38 26.35
CA CYS A 28 30.33 49.32 24.92
C CYS A 28 31.46 48.56 24.22
N SER A 29 31.19 47.30 23.86
CA SER A 29 32.13 46.43 23.18
C SER A 29 32.32 46.82 21.71
N ALA A 30 33.30 46.21 21.04
CA ALA A 30 33.47 46.38 19.60
C ALA A 30 32.28 45.82 18.82
N ASP A 31 31.68 44.74 19.31
CA ASP A 31 30.57 44.08 18.66
C ASP A 31 29.28 44.89 18.81
N ASP A 32 29.05 45.52 19.98
CA ASP A 32 27.91 46.43 20.21
C ASP A 32 27.89 47.57 19.19
N VAL A 33 29.05 48.14 18.86
CA VAL A 33 29.16 49.20 17.84
C VAL A 33 28.73 48.70 16.47
N VAL A 34 29.11 47.48 16.11
CA VAL A 34 28.71 46.87 14.82
C VAL A 34 27.20 46.58 14.82
N ILE A 35 26.64 46.12 15.93
CA ILE A 35 25.19 45.93 16.10
C ILE A 35 24.46 47.26 15.89
N PHE A 36 24.88 48.33 16.55
CA PHE A 36 24.23 49.65 16.39
C PHE A 36 24.32 50.19 14.96
N LYS A 37 25.44 49.96 14.27
CA LYS A 37 25.57 50.28 12.85
C LYS A 37 24.61 49.48 11.99
N ALA A 38 24.47 48.18 12.25
CA ALA A 38 23.52 47.34 11.55
C ALA A 38 22.08 47.85 11.74
N GLN A 39 21.70 48.18 12.97
CA GLN A 39 20.38 48.76 13.30
C GLN A 39 20.14 50.11 12.60
N GLU A 40 21.15 50.97 12.51
CA GLU A 40 21.08 52.22 11.74
C GLU A 40 20.78 51.97 10.27
N GLN A 41 21.47 51.00 9.64
CA GLN A 41 21.20 50.65 8.24
C GLN A 41 19.77 50.13 8.03
N VAL A 42 19.25 49.29 8.94
CA VAL A 42 17.85 48.82 8.91
C VAL A 42 16.88 49.99 8.98
N LYS A 43 17.12 50.94 9.90
CA LYS A 43 16.24 52.11 10.04
C LYS A 43 16.28 53.01 8.80
N ARG A 44 17.47 53.30 8.27
CA ARG A 44 17.61 54.06 7.02
C ARG A 44 16.95 53.36 5.84
N ALA A 45 16.98 52.03 5.80
CA ALA A 45 16.28 51.24 4.80
C ALA A 45 14.76 51.40 4.89
N SER A 46 14.21 51.44 6.11
CA SER A 46 12.78 51.66 6.33
C SER A 46 12.32 53.06 5.88
N GLU A 47 13.16 54.09 6.11
CA GLU A 47 12.92 55.47 5.68
C GLU A 47 13.01 55.63 4.15
N ALA A 48 13.87 54.85 3.48
CA ALA A 48 14.02 54.83 2.02
C ALA A 48 12.90 54.09 1.27
N GLY A 49 12.01 53.38 1.99
CA GLY A 49 10.88 52.64 1.45
C GLY A 49 11.22 51.22 0.92
N PRO A 50 10.32 50.24 1.08
CA PRO A 50 10.61 48.80 0.91
C PRO A 50 10.82 48.32 -0.54
N THR A 51 10.49 49.15 -1.53
CA THR A 51 10.65 48.83 -2.96
C THR A 51 11.85 49.52 -3.61
N SER A 52 12.58 50.39 -2.89
CA SER A 52 13.71 51.12 -3.47
C SER A 52 14.99 50.28 -3.51
N GLU A 53 15.79 50.43 -4.58
CA GLU A 53 17.12 49.80 -4.65
C GLU A 53 18.04 50.27 -3.51
N ALA A 54 17.90 51.52 -3.10
CA ALA A 54 18.65 52.09 -1.98
C ALA A 54 18.34 51.34 -0.68
N SER A 55 17.06 51.09 -0.39
CA SER A 55 16.64 50.27 0.75
C SER A 55 17.23 48.86 0.67
N ARG A 56 17.19 48.22 -0.50
CA ARG A 56 17.76 46.87 -0.69
C ARG A 56 19.26 46.81 -0.40
N ARG A 57 20.04 47.82 -0.83
CA ARG A 57 21.49 47.91 -0.54
C ARG A 57 21.75 48.09 0.96
N LEU A 58 20.98 48.95 1.63
CA LEU A 58 21.08 49.18 3.07
C LEU A 58 20.75 47.91 3.87
N LEU A 59 19.71 47.17 3.46
CA LEU A 59 19.33 45.89 4.07
C LEU A 59 20.44 44.83 3.92
N ASN A 60 21.05 44.70 2.74
CA ASN A 60 22.15 43.77 2.54
C ASN A 60 23.39 44.14 3.38
N GLU A 61 23.72 45.43 3.52
CA GLU A 61 24.82 45.84 4.41
C GLU A 61 24.48 45.59 5.89
N SER A 62 23.22 45.83 6.30
CA SER A 62 22.78 45.52 7.66
C SER A 62 22.94 44.02 7.98
N LEU A 63 22.56 43.15 7.04
CA LEU A 63 22.73 41.70 7.18
C LEU A 63 24.20 41.32 7.32
N ARG A 64 25.07 41.87 6.47
CA ARG A 64 26.52 41.63 6.52
C ARG A 64 27.11 42.04 7.87
N LEU A 65 26.68 43.17 8.43
CA LEU A 65 27.11 43.65 9.73
C LEU A 65 26.62 42.74 10.86
N PHE A 66 25.34 42.34 10.86
CA PHE A 66 24.82 41.40 11.86
C PHE A 66 25.51 40.03 11.80
N GLN A 67 25.73 39.46 10.61
CA GLN A 67 26.42 38.19 10.43
C GLN A 67 27.87 38.23 10.97
N LYS A 68 28.56 39.36 10.84
CA LYS A 68 29.92 39.53 11.36
C LYS A 68 30.01 39.38 12.88
N VAL A 69 28.93 39.70 13.60
CA VAL A 69 28.82 39.63 15.07
C VAL A 69 27.80 38.59 15.53
N ALA A 70 27.46 37.63 14.67
CA ALA A 70 26.40 36.66 14.95
C ALA A 70 26.64 35.84 16.22
N GLY A 71 27.90 35.49 16.53
CA GLY A 71 28.25 34.75 17.76
C GLY A 71 28.09 35.53 19.07
N SER A 72 27.98 36.86 19.01
CA SER A 72 27.75 37.74 20.17
C SER A 72 26.37 38.42 20.12
N LEU A 73 25.57 38.13 19.10
CA LEU A 73 24.25 38.75 18.93
C LEU A 73 23.27 38.12 19.91
N SER A 74 22.68 38.93 20.80
CA SER A 74 21.65 38.42 21.72
C SER A 74 20.34 38.14 20.99
N MET A 75 19.54 37.24 21.55
CA MET A 75 18.23 36.87 20.98
C MET A 75 17.32 38.10 20.79
N GLU A 76 17.30 39.04 21.73
CA GLU A 76 16.53 40.29 21.62
C GLU A 76 16.91 41.11 20.37
N HIS A 77 18.20 41.19 20.04
CA HIS A 77 18.65 41.91 18.84
C HIS A 77 18.30 41.16 17.55
N LEU A 78 18.34 39.83 17.58
CA LEU A 78 17.93 38.99 16.45
C LEU A 78 16.43 39.11 16.18
N GLU A 79 15.59 38.97 17.21
CA GLU A 79 14.14 39.17 17.16
C GLU A 79 13.80 40.55 16.59
N TRP A 80 14.47 41.58 17.11
CA TRP A 80 14.32 42.94 16.60
C TRP A 80 14.66 43.01 15.10
N ALA A 81 15.81 42.49 14.67
CA ALA A 81 16.22 42.54 13.27
C ALA A 81 15.21 41.83 12.34
N VAL A 82 14.79 40.62 12.71
CA VAL A 82 13.79 39.84 11.96
C VAL A 82 12.45 40.58 11.88
N SER A 83 11.98 41.14 13.01
CA SER A 83 10.73 41.92 13.05
C SER A 83 10.74 43.15 12.14
N GLN A 84 11.92 43.75 11.91
CA GLN A 84 12.06 44.86 10.98
C GLN A 84 12.19 44.40 9.53
N TYR A 85 12.82 43.25 9.28
CA TYR A 85 12.99 42.72 7.92
C TYR A 85 11.70 42.22 7.28
N ILE A 86 10.77 41.67 8.07
CA ILE A 86 9.49 41.14 7.55
C ILE A 86 8.65 42.23 6.85
N PRO A 87 8.33 43.39 7.45
CA PRO A 87 7.57 44.46 6.78
C PRO A 87 8.24 45.02 5.53
N MET A 88 9.56 44.90 5.41
CA MET A 88 10.33 45.31 4.24
C MET A 88 10.46 44.20 3.18
N SER A 89 9.77 43.08 3.39
CA SER A 89 9.83 41.86 2.56
C SER A 89 11.24 41.34 2.33
N PHE A 90 12.13 41.52 3.32
CA PHE A 90 13.52 41.04 3.27
C PHE A 90 13.67 39.65 3.89
N TYR A 91 12.83 38.73 3.42
CA TYR A 91 12.64 37.40 4.01
C TYR A 91 13.91 36.53 3.94
N ALA A 92 14.52 36.43 2.75
CA ALA A 92 15.75 35.66 2.52
C ALA A 92 16.88 36.08 3.48
N GLY A 93 17.04 37.40 3.70
CA GLY A 93 18.05 37.92 4.62
C GLY A 93 17.76 37.62 6.09
N ALA A 94 16.48 37.71 6.50
CA ALA A 94 16.06 37.34 7.85
C ALA A 94 16.35 35.86 8.16
N ILE A 95 16.02 34.96 7.22
CA ILE A 95 16.27 33.53 7.35
C ILE A 95 17.76 33.26 7.43
N GLN A 96 18.56 33.86 6.53
CA GLN A 96 19.99 33.68 6.51
C GLN A 96 20.66 34.15 7.81
N LEU A 97 20.21 35.28 8.37
CA LEU A 97 20.70 35.77 9.65
C LEU A 97 20.40 34.80 10.78
N ALA A 98 19.15 34.33 10.89
CA ALA A 98 18.74 33.39 11.93
C ALA A 98 19.53 32.07 11.85
N LEU A 99 19.72 31.52 10.64
CA LEU A 99 20.56 30.34 10.43
C LEU A 99 22.03 30.59 10.81
N THR A 100 22.56 31.78 10.50
CA THR A 100 23.94 32.14 10.87
C THR A 100 24.09 32.20 12.40
N VAL A 101 23.15 32.82 13.11
CA VAL A 101 23.18 32.90 14.59
C VAL A 101 22.99 31.51 15.22
N ALA A 102 22.12 30.68 14.66
CA ALA A 102 21.96 29.29 15.10
C ALA A 102 23.26 28.49 14.96
N HIS A 103 23.97 28.65 13.84
CA HIS A 103 25.27 28.02 13.64
C HIS A 103 26.31 28.51 14.63
N GLU A 104 26.40 29.83 14.80
CA GLU A 104 27.41 30.48 15.66
C GLU A 104 27.21 30.20 17.16
N SER A 105 25.96 30.03 17.61
CA SER A 105 25.64 29.66 18.99
C SER A 105 25.99 28.19 19.33
N ASP A 106 26.08 27.32 18.33
CA ASP A 106 26.50 25.91 18.48
C ASP A 106 27.44 25.46 17.35
N ARG A 107 28.63 26.08 17.28
CA ARG A 107 29.67 25.74 16.29
C ARG A 107 30.15 24.28 16.37
N ALA A 108 29.99 23.66 17.53
CA ALA A 108 30.38 22.27 17.76
C ALA A 108 29.30 21.27 17.32
N ASN A 109 28.15 21.74 16.81
CA ASN A 109 27.01 20.91 16.41
C ASN A 109 26.58 19.91 17.50
N ARG A 110 26.58 20.34 18.77
CA ARG A 110 26.14 19.54 19.91
C ARG A 110 24.67 19.16 19.76
N ALA A 111 23.83 20.07 19.26
CA ALA A 111 22.42 19.83 18.99
C ALA A 111 22.21 18.68 17.97
N LEU A 112 23.08 18.60 16.95
CA LEU A 112 23.02 17.52 15.96
C LEU A 112 23.37 16.16 16.58
N SER A 113 24.40 16.12 17.42
CA SER A 113 24.75 14.87 18.12
C SER A 113 23.63 14.39 19.05
N TRP A 114 22.97 15.32 19.76
CA TRP A 114 21.83 15.00 20.62
C TRP A 114 20.63 14.47 19.83
N LEU A 115 20.34 15.07 18.67
CA LEU A 115 19.28 14.61 17.76
C LEU A 115 19.58 13.22 17.17
N ARG A 116 20.86 12.91 16.91
CA ARG A 116 21.28 11.60 16.38
C ARG A 116 21.23 10.49 17.44
N ASP A 117 21.36 10.85 18.71
CA ASP A 117 21.26 9.93 19.85
C ASP A 117 19.80 9.77 20.35
N ASP A 118 18.80 10.09 19.51
CA ASP A 118 17.36 10.02 19.82
C ASP A 118 16.89 10.93 20.96
N CYS A 119 17.52 12.10 21.11
CA CYS A 119 17.11 13.15 22.04
C CYS A 119 17.00 12.67 23.50
N PRO A 120 18.09 12.16 24.11
CA PRO A 120 18.05 11.66 25.48
C PRO A 120 17.62 12.75 26.46
N GLU A 121 16.78 12.37 27.42
CA GLU A 121 16.35 13.24 28.52
C GLU A 121 17.53 13.58 29.45
N ASP A 122 17.45 14.74 30.13
CA ASP A 122 18.47 15.25 31.06
C ASP A 122 19.90 15.40 30.47
N ASP A 123 20.03 15.51 29.15
CA ASP A 123 21.31 15.69 28.48
C ASP A 123 21.68 17.19 28.35
N PRO A 124 22.91 17.61 28.72
CA PRO A 124 23.34 19.00 28.62
C PRO A 124 23.30 19.57 27.19
N ARG A 125 23.34 18.72 26.17
CA ARG A 125 23.25 19.10 24.75
C ARG A 125 21.85 19.60 24.36
N GLN A 126 20.81 19.27 25.15
CA GLN A 126 19.46 19.79 24.97
C GLN A 126 19.44 21.32 24.94
N LYS A 127 20.25 21.98 25.78
CA LYS A 127 20.35 23.45 25.81
C LYS A 127 20.85 24.04 24.49
N ALA A 128 21.76 23.35 23.80
CA ALA A 128 22.25 23.79 22.49
C ALA A 128 21.15 23.68 21.43
N PHE A 129 20.35 22.60 21.49
CA PHE A 129 19.18 22.43 20.61
C PHE A 129 18.12 23.51 20.88
N GLU A 130 17.79 23.78 22.14
CA GLU A 130 16.82 24.83 22.52
C GLU A 130 17.26 26.22 22.07
N GLY A 131 18.55 26.57 22.22
CA GLY A 131 19.10 27.83 21.73
C GLY A 131 18.99 27.98 20.21
N ARG A 132 19.27 26.92 19.46
CA ARG A 132 19.06 26.90 18.00
C ARG A 132 17.59 27.00 17.61
N LYS A 133 16.71 26.27 18.32
CA LYS A 133 15.27 26.28 18.09
C LYS A 133 14.68 27.69 18.20
N GLN A 134 15.12 28.50 19.16
CA GLN A 134 14.70 29.90 19.27
C GLN A 134 14.97 30.68 17.97
N CYS A 135 16.12 30.46 17.34
CA CYS A 135 16.42 31.07 16.04
C CYS A 135 15.51 30.53 14.93
N TYR A 136 15.23 29.23 14.92
CA TYR A 136 14.35 28.58 13.94
C TYR A 136 12.89 29.04 14.07
N ASP A 137 12.42 29.32 15.29
CA ASP A 137 11.08 29.87 15.52
C ASP A 137 10.90 31.24 14.85
N LEU A 138 11.97 32.03 14.72
CA LEU A 138 11.93 33.26 13.92
C LEU A 138 11.85 32.99 12.42
N ILE A 139 12.47 31.92 11.93
CA ILE A 139 12.33 31.46 10.55
C ILE A 139 10.87 31.03 10.29
N HIS A 140 10.24 30.31 11.22
CA HIS A 140 8.83 29.96 11.13
C HIS A 140 7.92 31.19 11.02
N GLN A 141 8.19 32.26 11.79
CA GLN A 141 7.47 33.53 11.68
C GLN A 141 7.62 34.18 10.30
N VAL A 142 8.84 34.12 9.73
CA VAL A 142 9.10 34.60 8.37
C VAL A 142 8.31 33.78 7.34
N ILE A 143 8.26 32.45 7.48
CA ILE A 143 7.48 31.57 6.60
C ILE A 143 5.98 31.89 6.68
N VAL A 144 5.42 32.04 7.87
CA VAL A 144 4.00 32.42 8.03
C VAL A 144 3.71 33.76 7.34
N SER A 145 4.60 34.73 7.48
CA SER A 145 4.46 36.04 6.83
C SER A 145 4.56 35.94 5.30
N LEU A 146 5.42 35.06 4.79
CA LEU A 146 5.57 34.77 3.35
C LEU A 146 4.28 34.19 2.76
N GLU A 147 3.66 33.22 3.43
CA GLU A 147 2.41 32.58 3.01
C GLU A 147 1.25 33.58 3.02
N GLN A 148 1.08 34.35 4.09
CA GLN A 148 0.07 35.41 4.17
C GLN A 148 0.22 36.45 3.06
N THR A 149 1.47 36.79 2.70
CA THR A 149 1.74 37.72 1.60
C THR A 149 1.40 37.10 0.23
N ALA A 150 1.59 35.78 0.07
CA ALA A 150 1.25 35.03 -1.13
C ALA A 150 -0.27 35.01 -1.36
N GLU A 151 -1.02 34.67 -0.30
CA GLU A 151 -2.49 34.62 -0.33
C GLU A 151 -3.10 35.99 -0.63
N ALA A 152 -2.53 37.05 -0.06
CA ALA A 152 -3.00 38.43 -0.29
C ALA A 152 -2.70 38.96 -1.70
N ASN A 153 -1.68 38.42 -2.38
CA ASN A 153 -1.24 38.88 -3.70
C ASN A 153 -1.09 37.70 -4.68
N PRO A 154 -2.20 37.13 -5.18
CA PRO A 154 -2.17 35.99 -6.10
C PRO A 154 -1.68 36.34 -7.53
N ASP A 155 -1.25 37.59 -7.78
CA ASP A 155 -0.74 38.01 -9.08
C ASP A 155 0.47 37.16 -9.51
N GLY A 156 0.41 36.68 -10.76
CA GLY A 156 1.12 35.50 -11.27
C GLY A 156 2.64 35.43 -11.07
N ALA A 157 3.19 34.25 -11.41
CA ALA A 157 4.56 33.75 -11.13
C ALA A 157 5.77 34.68 -11.43
N PHE A 158 5.55 35.83 -12.07
CA PHE A 158 6.60 36.79 -12.45
C PHE A 158 6.62 38.06 -11.57
N SER A 159 5.84 38.12 -10.49
CA SER A 159 5.86 39.26 -9.58
C SER A 159 7.16 39.33 -8.76
N VAL A 160 7.56 40.55 -8.33
CA VAL A 160 8.71 40.75 -7.42
C VAL A 160 8.50 40.00 -6.10
N THR A 161 7.24 39.88 -5.66
CA THR A 161 6.83 39.11 -4.48
C THR A 161 7.10 37.62 -4.66
N ALA A 162 6.71 37.04 -5.79
CA ALA A 162 6.98 35.64 -6.12
C ALA A 162 8.49 35.35 -6.19
N LYS A 163 9.28 36.28 -6.74
CA LYS A 163 10.75 36.16 -6.75
C LYS A 163 11.33 36.13 -5.32
N ARG A 164 10.88 37.04 -4.45
CA ARG A 164 11.32 37.09 -3.03
C ARG A 164 10.93 35.83 -2.25
N GLN A 165 9.77 35.24 -2.55
CA GLN A 165 9.34 33.97 -1.99
C GLN A 165 10.23 32.81 -2.44
N SER A 166 10.50 32.73 -3.75
CA SER A 166 11.39 31.71 -4.31
C SER A 166 12.79 31.79 -3.69
N GLU A 167 13.37 33.00 -3.59
CA GLU A 167 14.67 33.23 -2.94
C GLU A 167 14.68 32.77 -1.46
N ALA A 168 13.58 33.00 -0.72
CA ALA A 168 13.47 32.57 0.67
C ALA A 168 13.40 31.04 0.80
N TYR A 169 12.58 30.38 -0.03
CA TYR A 169 12.46 28.93 -0.03
C TYR A 169 13.70 28.22 -0.54
N GLU A 170 14.46 28.83 -1.45
CA GLU A 170 15.75 28.31 -1.90
C GLU A 170 16.74 28.22 -0.74
N ILE A 171 16.80 29.23 0.14
CA ILE A 171 17.63 29.20 1.35
C ILE A 171 17.15 28.13 2.33
N ILE A 172 15.84 28.02 2.53
CA ILE A 172 15.25 27.02 3.44
C ILE A 172 15.56 25.60 2.95
N ASN A 173 15.29 25.30 1.69
CA ASN A 173 15.42 23.96 1.12
C ASN A 173 16.88 23.54 0.94
N ASN A 174 17.78 24.48 0.66
CA ASN A 174 19.21 24.21 0.49
C ASN A 174 20.03 24.35 1.78
N SER A 175 19.38 24.57 2.93
CA SER A 175 20.10 24.66 4.20
C SER A 175 20.75 23.33 4.56
N GLU A 176 22.06 23.37 4.80
CA GLU A 176 22.87 22.20 5.24
C GLU A 176 22.71 21.89 6.73
N ASP A 177 22.01 22.73 7.48
CA ASP A 177 21.76 22.52 8.91
C ASP A 177 20.67 21.44 9.10
N GLU A 178 21.10 20.19 9.27
CA GLU A 178 20.20 19.05 9.52
C GLU A 178 19.27 19.32 10.73
N VAL A 179 19.75 20.01 11.78
CA VAL A 179 18.93 20.29 12.97
C VAL A 179 17.78 21.23 12.63
N PHE A 180 18.06 22.26 11.84
CA PHE A 180 17.03 23.16 11.30
C PHE A 180 16.03 22.39 10.43
N GLN A 181 16.50 21.56 9.51
CA GLN A 181 15.63 20.79 8.61
C GLN A 181 14.67 19.87 9.40
N ASN A 182 15.18 19.14 10.40
CA ASN A 182 14.32 18.31 11.25
C ASN A 182 13.29 19.14 12.03
N ASN A 183 13.71 20.28 12.60
CA ASN A 183 12.81 21.18 13.32
C ASN A 183 11.74 21.81 12.41
N LEU A 184 12.11 22.15 11.17
CA LEU A 184 11.20 22.67 10.16
C LEU A 184 10.16 21.63 9.75
N TYR A 185 10.57 20.37 9.58
CA TYR A 185 9.65 19.30 9.21
C TYR A 185 8.66 19.00 10.34
N ASP A 186 9.14 19.02 11.59
CA ASP A 186 8.28 19.00 12.79
C ASP A 186 7.23 20.11 12.76
N TRP A 187 7.68 21.34 12.47
CA TRP A 187 6.81 22.49 12.41
C TRP A 187 5.78 22.40 11.28
N TYR A 188 6.19 22.03 10.06
CA TYR A 188 5.27 21.81 8.95
C TYR A 188 4.17 20.80 9.29
N MET A 189 4.53 19.68 9.93
CA MET A 189 3.53 18.70 10.34
C MET A 189 2.60 19.23 11.43
N GLY A 190 3.12 20.01 12.38
CA GLY A 190 2.31 20.71 13.38
C GLY A 190 1.32 21.72 12.78
N GLN A 191 1.61 22.28 11.60
CA GLN A 191 0.68 23.14 10.84
C GLN A 191 -0.28 22.35 9.93
N GLY A 192 -0.11 21.03 9.81
CA GLY A 192 -0.85 20.20 8.84
C GLY A 192 -0.35 20.32 7.40
N TRP A 193 0.84 20.89 7.18
CA TRP A 193 1.46 21.08 5.86
C TRP A 193 2.30 19.86 5.44
N ASN A 194 1.81 18.66 5.72
CA ASN A 194 2.52 17.40 5.51
C ASN A 194 2.94 17.20 4.05
N ASP A 195 2.04 17.55 3.12
CA ASP A 195 2.26 17.33 1.69
C ASP A 195 3.42 18.18 1.13
N ARG A 196 3.79 19.27 1.80
CA ARG A 196 4.96 20.07 1.44
C ARG A 196 6.25 19.25 1.50
N LEU A 197 6.32 18.30 2.44
CA LEU A 197 7.47 17.41 2.55
C LEU A 197 7.63 16.52 1.31
N LEU A 198 6.57 16.27 0.54
CA LEU A 198 6.62 15.49 -0.71
C LEU A 198 7.35 16.22 -1.83
N GLU A 199 7.32 17.54 -1.84
CA GLU A 199 7.96 18.38 -2.87
C GLU A 199 9.42 18.68 -2.55
N ILE A 200 9.83 18.56 -1.29
CA ILE A 200 11.17 18.91 -0.84
C ILE A 200 12.18 17.84 -1.27
N SER A 201 13.14 18.24 -2.11
CA SER A 201 14.30 17.44 -2.49
C SER A 201 15.47 17.69 -1.53
N SER A 202 15.41 17.14 -0.31
CA SER A 202 16.47 17.25 0.70
C SER A 202 16.93 15.86 1.14
N PRO A 203 18.27 15.64 1.32
CA PRO A 203 18.79 14.36 1.79
C PRO A 203 18.32 14.01 3.21
N TYR A 204 17.83 15.00 3.97
CA TYR A 204 17.44 14.83 5.37
C TYR A 204 16.01 14.32 5.53
N VAL A 205 15.11 14.54 4.56
CA VAL A 205 13.68 14.15 4.67
C VAL A 205 13.52 12.65 4.91
N ILE A 206 14.25 11.82 4.15
CA ILE A 206 14.21 10.37 4.30
C ILE A 206 14.70 9.95 5.69
N SER A 207 15.83 10.48 6.15
CA SER A 207 16.40 10.15 7.47
C SER A 207 15.50 10.58 8.62
N TYR A 208 14.80 11.71 8.45
CA TYR A 208 13.84 12.23 9.41
C TYR A 208 12.62 11.32 9.52
N LEU A 209 11.96 11.02 8.40
CA LEU A 209 10.76 10.20 8.36
C LEU A 209 11.05 8.77 8.83
N ARG A 210 12.19 8.19 8.45
CA ARG A 210 12.60 6.85 8.93
C ARG A 210 12.78 6.77 10.44
N ARG A 211 13.31 7.81 11.10
CA ARG A 211 13.43 7.83 12.57
C ARG A 211 12.08 7.88 13.29
N ARG A 212 11.04 8.37 12.61
CA ARG A 212 9.72 8.62 13.22
C ARG A 212 8.65 7.63 12.80
N MET A 213 8.88 6.87 11.73
CA MET A 213 7.90 5.94 11.19
C MET A 213 7.47 4.86 12.19
N ASP A 214 8.33 4.51 13.16
CA ASP A 214 8.01 3.53 14.22
C ASP A 214 7.15 4.10 15.35
N LYS A 215 7.07 5.42 15.48
CA LYS A 215 6.33 6.10 16.56
C LYS A 215 4.91 6.50 16.16
N ASN A 216 4.68 6.76 14.87
CA ASN A 216 3.38 7.19 14.38
C ASN A 216 3.17 6.71 12.93
N PRO A 217 2.05 5.99 12.63
CA PRO A 217 1.75 5.51 11.28
C PRO A 217 1.67 6.62 10.22
N ASP A 218 1.30 7.85 10.57
CA ASP A 218 1.22 8.98 9.64
C ASP A 218 2.60 9.31 9.03
N HIS A 219 3.68 9.13 9.79
CA HIS A 219 5.03 9.38 9.31
C HIS A 219 5.49 8.29 8.34
N ALA A 220 5.12 7.04 8.61
CA ALA A 220 5.33 5.95 7.68
C ALA A 220 4.49 6.13 6.41
N ASP A 221 3.26 6.65 6.55
CA ASP A 221 2.39 6.97 5.41
C ASP A 221 3.03 8.03 4.51
N LEU A 222 3.48 9.12 5.12
CA LEU A 222 4.17 10.19 4.41
C LEU A 222 5.48 9.71 3.75
N LEU A 223 6.21 8.79 4.39
CA LEU A 223 7.44 8.23 3.85
C LEU A 223 7.21 7.42 2.58
N TRP A 224 6.23 6.51 2.55
CA TRP A 224 5.98 5.76 1.32
C TRP A 224 5.44 6.68 0.22
N ARG A 225 4.63 7.68 0.56
CA ARG A 225 4.16 8.71 -0.39
C ARG A 225 5.32 9.51 -0.96
N TYR A 226 6.29 9.89 -0.13
CA TYR A 226 7.52 10.56 -0.54
C TYR A 226 8.32 9.72 -1.54
N TYR A 227 8.51 8.43 -1.24
CA TYR A 227 9.19 7.51 -2.14
C TYR A 227 8.46 7.35 -3.47
N ALA A 228 7.13 7.15 -3.45
CA ALA A 228 6.33 7.03 -4.66
C ALA A 228 6.38 8.32 -5.51
N HIS A 229 6.31 9.49 -4.88
CA HIS A 229 6.41 10.79 -5.55
C HIS A 229 7.75 10.95 -6.31
N HIS A 230 8.84 10.43 -5.75
CA HIS A 230 10.17 10.44 -6.37
C HIS A 230 10.48 9.19 -7.21
N ASN A 231 9.46 8.45 -7.65
CA ASN A 231 9.57 7.23 -8.47
C ASN A 231 10.37 6.09 -7.82
N ASN A 232 10.52 6.10 -6.50
CA ASN A 232 11.19 5.04 -5.76
C ASN A 232 10.20 4.01 -5.23
N PHE A 233 9.57 3.27 -6.13
CA PHE A 233 8.43 2.39 -5.80
C PHE A 233 8.79 1.18 -4.94
N LEU A 234 10.02 0.67 -5.02
CA LEU A 234 10.42 -0.50 -4.25
C LEU A 234 10.49 -0.16 -2.75
N GLU A 235 11.08 0.99 -2.41
CA GLU A 235 11.16 1.51 -1.05
C GLU A 235 9.77 1.88 -0.54
N ALA A 236 8.91 2.48 -1.38
CA ALA A 236 7.51 2.72 -1.02
C ALA A 236 6.78 1.42 -0.63
N ALA A 237 6.92 0.36 -1.43
CA ALA A 237 6.34 -0.95 -1.14
C ALA A 237 6.89 -1.55 0.17
N SER A 238 8.19 -1.39 0.44
CA SER A 238 8.81 -1.89 1.68
C SER A 238 8.24 -1.21 2.94
N VAL A 239 8.02 0.10 2.89
CA VAL A 239 7.42 0.86 4.00
C VAL A 239 5.96 0.47 4.21
N GLN A 240 5.21 0.26 3.12
CA GLN A 240 3.81 -0.20 3.20
C GLN A 240 3.70 -1.62 3.76
N LEU A 241 4.62 -2.52 3.41
CA LEU A 241 4.70 -3.85 4.03
C LEU A 241 5.00 -3.76 5.53
N LEU A 242 5.94 -2.89 5.93
CA LEU A 242 6.26 -2.67 7.34
C LEU A 242 5.05 -2.12 8.11
N LEU A 243 4.32 -1.17 7.52
CA LEU A 243 3.04 -0.66 8.07
C LEU A 243 2.02 -1.77 8.26
N ALA A 244 1.82 -2.61 7.25
CA ALA A 244 0.89 -3.74 7.32
C ALA A 244 1.26 -4.78 8.38
N LYS A 245 2.55 -4.89 8.74
CA LYS A 245 3.07 -5.79 9.78
C LYS A 245 3.23 -5.14 11.15
N SER A 246 3.11 -3.82 11.24
CA SER A 246 3.42 -3.03 12.43
C SER A 246 2.50 -3.36 13.62
N GLY A 247 2.97 -3.01 14.82
CA GLY A 247 2.18 -3.06 16.06
C GLY A 247 1.23 -1.87 16.24
N PHE A 248 1.01 -1.04 15.22
CA PHE A 248 0.04 0.06 15.30
C PHE A 248 -1.40 -0.46 15.38
N ASP A 249 -2.28 0.35 15.96
CA ASP A 249 -3.72 0.10 16.04
C ASP A 249 -4.37 0.34 14.66
N LEU A 250 -4.10 -0.58 13.75
CA LEU A 250 -4.62 -0.61 12.38
C LEU A 250 -5.56 -1.80 12.24
N ASN A 251 -6.75 -1.54 11.70
CA ASN A 251 -7.71 -2.58 11.41
C ASN A 251 -7.29 -3.44 10.20
N LEU A 252 -7.99 -4.56 9.98
CA LEU A 252 -7.60 -5.50 8.94
C LEU A 252 -7.72 -4.87 7.53
N GLU A 253 -8.79 -4.10 7.30
CA GLU A 253 -9.03 -3.40 6.03
C GLU A 253 -7.88 -2.45 5.66
N GLN A 254 -7.39 -1.67 6.63
CA GLN A 254 -6.24 -0.78 6.44
C GLN A 254 -4.98 -1.56 6.07
N ARG A 255 -4.71 -2.69 6.73
CA ARG A 255 -3.55 -3.55 6.46
C ARG A 255 -3.61 -4.17 5.06
N ILE A 256 -4.76 -4.71 4.68
CA ILE A 256 -5.02 -5.20 3.30
C ILE A 256 -4.84 -4.07 2.29
N GLY A 257 -5.33 -2.87 2.62
CA GLY A 257 -5.15 -1.67 1.81
C GLY A 257 -3.68 -1.30 1.59
N TYR A 258 -2.85 -1.35 2.63
CA TYR A 258 -1.41 -1.15 2.51
C TYR A 258 -0.75 -2.23 1.64
N LEU A 259 -1.08 -3.50 1.83
CA LEU A 259 -0.53 -4.62 1.04
C LEU A 259 -0.92 -4.54 -0.43
N SER A 260 -2.17 -4.16 -0.73
CA SER A 260 -2.63 -3.96 -2.12
C SER A 260 -1.87 -2.84 -2.82
N ARG A 261 -1.64 -1.71 -2.14
CA ARG A 261 -0.79 -0.62 -2.65
C ARG A 261 0.67 -1.04 -2.78
N ALA A 262 1.20 -1.80 -1.81
CA ALA A 262 2.56 -2.32 -1.83
C ALA A 262 2.79 -3.26 -3.02
N ARG A 263 1.82 -4.13 -3.33
CA ARG A 263 1.87 -5.04 -4.48
C ARG A 263 1.93 -4.25 -5.79
N THR A 264 1.09 -3.21 -5.91
CA THR A 264 1.10 -2.33 -7.08
C THR A 264 2.46 -1.64 -7.24
N ASN A 265 2.98 -1.04 -6.18
CA ASN A 265 4.29 -0.38 -6.18
C ASN A 265 5.44 -1.36 -6.51
N ALA A 266 5.46 -2.55 -5.90
CA ALA A 266 6.48 -3.57 -6.16
C ALA A 266 6.42 -4.16 -7.58
N SER A 267 5.24 -4.13 -8.23
CA SER A 267 5.05 -4.63 -9.60
C SER A 267 5.59 -3.69 -10.69
N ILE A 268 5.77 -2.40 -10.37
CA ILE A 268 6.30 -1.41 -11.32
C ILE A 268 7.77 -1.74 -11.62
N ARG A 269 8.04 -2.10 -12.88
CA ARG A 269 9.40 -2.36 -13.35
C ARG A 269 10.16 -1.06 -13.55
N THR A 270 11.08 -0.78 -12.64
CA THR A 270 12.12 0.24 -12.83
C THR A 270 13.36 -0.39 -13.49
N VAL A 271 14.00 0.34 -14.41
CA VAL A 271 15.28 -0.07 -15.02
C VAL A 271 16.31 -0.14 -13.90
N SER A 272 16.56 -1.33 -13.38
CA SER A 272 17.41 -1.54 -12.22
C SER A 272 18.34 -2.73 -12.44
N LEU A 273 19.49 -2.71 -11.78
CA LEU A 273 20.52 -3.73 -11.84
C LEU A 273 19.97 -5.11 -11.40
N LEU A 274 20.63 -6.19 -11.80
CA LEU A 274 20.16 -7.57 -11.60
C LEU A 274 19.86 -7.91 -10.12
N ASP A 275 20.64 -7.41 -9.17
CA ASP A 275 20.43 -7.69 -7.74
C ASP A 275 19.14 -7.06 -7.18
N ALA A 276 18.79 -5.86 -7.66
CA ALA A 276 17.53 -5.22 -7.33
C ALA A 276 16.32 -5.94 -7.93
N ALA A 277 16.52 -6.76 -8.97
CA ALA A 277 15.47 -7.62 -9.52
C ALA A 277 15.12 -8.78 -8.58
N GLN A 278 16.12 -9.41 -7.97
CA GLN A 278 15.91 -10.50 -7.01
C GLN A 278 15.23 -10.01 -5.73
N GLY A 279 15.72 -8.92 -5.14
CA GLY A 279 15.10 -8.32 -3.94
C GLY A 279 13.64 -7.91 -4.18
N ARG A 280 13.33 -7.37 -5.36
CA ARG A 280 11.95 -7.04 -5.76
C ARG A 280 11.05 -8.27 -5.82
N GLN A 281 11.52 -9.37 -6.40
CA GLN A 281 10.73 -10.60 -6.50
C GLN A 281 10.45 -11.20 -5.13
N GLN A 282 11.43 -11.18 -4.22
CA GLN A 282 11.25 -11.63 -2.85
C GLN A 282 10.20 -10.78 -2.11
N LEU A 283 10.33 -9.44 -2.19
CA LEU A 283 9.37 -8.52 -1.58
C LEU A 283 7.96 -8.72 -2.15
N LEU A 284 7.82 -8.86 -3.46
CA LEU A 284 6.53 -9.06 -4.12
C LEU A 284 5.88 -10.36 -3.68
N ARG A 285 6.66 -11.44 -3.54
CA ARG A 285 6.17 -12.73 -3.03
C ARG A 285 5.67 -12.58 -1.59
N GLU A 286 6.48 -12.01 -0.70
CA GLU A 286 6.08 -11.77 0.69
C GLU A 286 4.82 -10.92 0.84
N ILE A 287 4.68 -9.85 0.04
CA ILE A 287 3.46 -9.03 0.00
C ILE A 287 2.26 -9.84 -0.49
N THR A 288 2.44 -10.66 -1.52
CA THR A 288 1.36 -11.44 -2.14
C THR A 288 0.86 -12.52 -1.19
N ASP A 289 1.78 -13.27 -0.57
CA ASP A 289 1.46 -14.31 0.41
C ASP A 289 0.71 -13.70 1.60
N LEU A 290 1.19 -12.57 2.14
CA LEU A 290 0.52 -11.92 3.27
C LEU A 290 -0.84 -11.31 2.89
N LEU A 291 -0.98 -10.80 1.67
CA LEU A 291 -2.25 -10.29 1.16
C LEU A 291 -3.27 -11.40 0.99
N GLU A 292 -2.86 -12.59 0.54
CA GLU A 292 -3.73 -13.76 0.45
C GLU A 292 -4.25 -14.17 1.83
N VAL A 293 -3.36 -14.31 2.82
CA VAL A 293 -3.74 -14.62 4.21
C VAL A 293 -4.66 -13.54 4.79
N GLY A 294 -4.36 -12.27 4.55
CA GLY A 294 -5.20 -11.15 4.99
C GLY A 294 -6.63 -11.21 4.41
N ASN A 295 -6.78 -11.55 3.13
CA ASN A 295 -8.10 -11.70 2.50
C ASN A 295 -8.87 -12.92 3.06
N ILE A 296 -8.18 -14.04 3.34
CA ILE A 296 -8.78 -15.20 4.02
C ILE A 296 -9.27 -14.82 5.41
N GLN A 297 -8.47 -14.05 6.16
CA GLN A 297 -8.86 -13.54 7.47
C GLN A 297 -10.06 -12.59 7.40
N ASP A 298 -10.15 -11.75 6.37
CA ASP A 298 -11.32 -10.88 6.17
C ASP A 298 -12.57 -11.71 5.84
N ASP A 299 -12.47 -12.74 5.01
CA ASP A 299 -13.59 -13.65 4.75
C ASP A 299 -14.12 -14.29 6.05
N ILE A 300 -13.23 -14.72 6.95
CA ILE A 300 -13.59 -15.22 8.28
C ILE A 300 -14.28 -14.12 9.10
N LEU A 301 -13.68 -12.93 9.16
CA LEU A 301 -14.21 -11.79 9.91
C LEU A 301 -15.62 -11.41 9.44
N GLN A 302 -15.83 -11.25 8.13
CA GLN A 302 -17.13 -10.89 7.57
C GLN A 302 -18.17 -11.98 7.83
N ARG A 303 -17.79 -13.26 7.74
CA ARG A 303 -18.70 -14.36 8.04
C ARG A 303 -19.04 -14.45 9.52
N MET A 304 -18.08 -14.25 10.41
CA MET A 304 -18.33 -14.23 11.86
C MET A 304 -19.17 -13.04 12.32
N LYS A 305 -19.13 -11.90 11.61
CA LYS A 305 -20.03 -10.77 11.87
C LYS A 305 -21.51 -11.17 11.69
N SER A 306 -21.82 -11.97 10.68
CA SER A 306 -23.19 -12.41 10.36
C SER A 306 -23.60 -13.74 11.00
N ASP A 307 -22.65 -14.51 11.57
CA ASP A 307 -22.94 -15.82 12.17
C ASP A 307 -23.73 -15.69 13.49
N LEU A 308 -24.94 -16.26 13.50
CA LEU A 308 -25.84 -16.24 14.66
C LEU A 308 -25.41 -17.22 15.78
N ARG A 309 -24.53 -18.19 15.47
CA ARG A 309 -24.05 -19.19 16.45
C ARG A 309 -23.06 -18.60 17.45
N LEU A 310 -22.47 -17.44 17.14
CA LEU A 310 -21.48 -16.77 17.99
C LEU A 310 -22.15 -15.99 19.12
N THR A 311 -21.91 -16.41 20.36
CA THR A 311 -22.47 -15.79 21.58
C THR A 311 -22.04 -14.34 21.77
N GLU A 312 -22.95 -13.49 22.26
CA GLU A 312 -22.71 -12.05 22.53
C GLU A 312 -21.49 -11.76 23.42
N GLN A 313 -21.12 -12.65 24.34
CA GLN A 313 -19.97 -12.43 25.23
C GLN A 313 -18.62 -12.63 24.53
N ARG A 314 -18.51 -13.62 23.62
CA ARG A 314 -17.26 -13.92 22.90
C ARG A 314 -17.12 -13.12 21.60
N ARG A 315 -18.24 -12.70 21.00
CA ARG A 315 -18.29 -11.97 19.73
C ARG A 315 -17.35 -10.76 19.68
N PRO A 316 -17.33 -9.83 20.66
CA PRO A 316 -16.43 -8.68 20.59
C PRO A 316 -14.94 -9.04 20.64
N GLN A 317 -14.57 -10.09 21.38
CA GLN A 317 -13.18 -10.52 21.52
C GLN A 317 -12.67 -11.16 20.22
N VAL A 318 -13.47 -12.04 19.64
CA VAL A 318 -13.18 -12.72 18.37
C VAL A 318 -13.08 -11.72 17.22
N LEU A 319 -14.06 -10.82 17.10
CA LEU A 319 -14.05 -9.82 16.04
C LEU A 319 -12.87 -8.85 16.18
N LYS A 320 -12.51 -8.46 17.40
CA LYS A 320 -11.33 -7.61 17.64
C LYS A 320 -10.01 -8.33 17.31
N ALA A 321 -9.92 -9.63 17.57
CA ALA A 321 -8.73 -10.42 17.23
C ALA A 321 -8.55 -10.55 15.71
N LEU A 322 -9.66 -10.73 14.98
CA LEU A 322 -9.65 -10.86 13.52
C LEU A 322 -9.54 -9.50 12.79
N ASP A 323 -10.07 -8.40 13.33
CA ASP A 323 -10.02 -7.06 12.71
C ASP A 323 -8.73 -6.30 13.07
N GLY A 324 -7.60 -6.99 13.10
CA GLY A 324 -6.31 -6.44 13.54
C GLY A 324 -5.13 -7.03 12.76
N GLN A 325 -4.12 -7.50 13.49
CA GLN A 325 -2.93 -8.12 12.89
C GLN A 325 -3.32 -9.32 12.01
N ILE A 326 -2.63 -9.49 10.88
CA ILE A 326 -2.77 -10.69 10.06
C ILE A 326 -2.18 -11.88 10.83
N LEU A 327 -3.03 -12.85 11.14
CA LEU A 327 -2.72 -14.03 11.94
C LEU A 327 -2.02 -15.10 11.10
N GLU A 328 -1.41 -16.06 11.78
CA GLU A 328 -0.82 -17.21 11.11
C GLU A 328 -1.91 -18.12 10.51
N VAL A 329 -1.61 -18.73 9.37
CA VAL A 329 -2.53 -19.62 8.65
C VAL A 329 -3.04 -20.77 9.53
N ALA A 330 -2.16 -21.34 10.37
CA ALA A 330 -2.52 -22.40 11.30
C ALA A 330 -3.50 -21.93 12.38
N GLU A 331 -3.39 -20.68 12.83
CA GLU A 331 -4.32 -20.08 13.79
C GLU A 331 -5.69 -19.84 13.15
N LEU A 332 -5.72 -19.25 11.94
CA LEU A 332 -6.96 -19.04 11.18
C LEU A 332 -7.72 -20.35 10.95
N PHE A 333 -6.99 -21.44 10.64
CA PHE A 333 -7.59 -22.76 10.47
C PHE A 333 -8.12 -23.33 11.79
N ASN A 334 -7.24 -23.55 12.77
CA ASN A 334 -7.55 -24.34 13.96
C ASN A 334 -8.49 -23.62 14.94
N GLN A 335 -8.40 -22.28 15.04
CA GLN A 335 -9.17 -21.53 16.03
C GLN A 335 -10.47 -20.97 15.48
N TYR A 336 -10.57 -20.76 14.15
CA TYR A 336 -11.71 -20.06 13.54
C TYR A 336 -12.41 -20.90 12.47
N ALA A 337 -11.75 -21.18 11.34
CA ALA A 337 -12.43 -21.74 10.17
C ALA A 337 -12.97 -23.16 10.41
N ASP A 338 -12.13 -24.06 10.94
CA ASP A 338 -12.51 -25.45 11.20
C ASP A 338 -13.59 -25.55 12.29
N GLN A 339 -13.39 -24.83 13.41
CA GLN A 339 -14.33 -24.81 14.53
C GLN A 339 -15.71 -24.27 14.15
N ALA A 340 -15.77 -23.33 13.20
CA ALA A 340 -17.03 -22.76 12.73
C ALA A 340 -17.66 -23.55 11.57
N GLY A 341 -16.98 -24.58 11.05
CA GLY A 341 -17.42 -25.34 9.87
C GLY A 341 -17.44 -24.49 8.61
N TYR A 342 -16.50 -23.55 8.43
CA TYR A 342 -16.39 -22.75 7.22
C TYR A 342 -15.56 -23.49 6.16
N TYR A 343 -16.09 -24.61 5.64
CA TYR A 343 -15.33 -25.54 4.81
C TYR A 343 -14.78 -24.94 3.51
N ASP A 344 -15.48 -24.00 2.89
CA ASP A 344 -14.96 -23.26 1.73
C ASP A 344 -13.74 -22.40 2.09
N ILE A 345 -13.72 -21.79 3.27
CA ILE A 345 -12.55 -21.08 3.81
C ILE A 345 -11.43 -22.05 4.18
N CYS A 346 -11.75 -23.23 4.75
CA CYS A 346 -10.74 -24.26 5.01
C CYS A 346 -10.01 -24.69 3.72
N ILE A 347 -10.72 -24.84 2.61
CA ILE A 347 -10.11 -25.19 1.31
C ILE A 347 -9.22 -24.06 0.79
N LEU A 348 -9.61 -22.79 0.98
CA LEU A 348 -8.76 -21.64 0.65
C LEU A 348 -7.49 -21.60 1.50
N ILE A 349 -7.60 -21.95 2.78
CA ILE A 349 -6.44 -22.11 3.67
C ILE A 349 -5.53 -23.24 3.18
N TYR A 350 -6.09 -24.39 2.76
CA TYR A 350 -5.28 -25.47 2.17
C TYR A 350 -4.51 -25.02 0.94
N HIS A 351 -5.11 -24.15 0.11
CA HIS A 351 -4.46 -23.62 -1.08
C HIS A 351 -3.29 -22.72 -0.72
N CYS A 352 -3.53 -21.74 0.16
CA CYS A 352 -2.50 -20.79 0.62
C CYS A 352 -1.36 -21.50 1.36
N ALA A 353 -1.65 -22.59 2.09
CA ALA A 353 -0.67 -23.37 2.84
C ALA A 353 0.07 -24.44 2.02
N ASP A 354 -0.25 -24.61 0.73
CA ASP A 354 0.19 -25.76 -0.10
C ASP A 354 -0.06 -27.11 0.60
N HIS A 355 -1.23 -27.26 1.24
CA HIS A 355 -1.65 -28.50 1.88
C HIS A 355 -2.11 -29.51 0.82
N ARG A 356 -1.54 -30.72 0.86
CA ARG A 356 -1.72 -31.73 -0.19
C ARG A 356 -2.27 -33.07 0.30
N ASN A 357 -2.82 -33.14 1.51
CA ASN A 357 -3.41 -34.38 1.99
C ASN A 357 -4.76 -34.63 1.27
N PRO A 358 -4.86 -35.66 0.39
CA PRO A 358 -6.07 -35.88 -0.38
C PRO A 358 -7.27 -36.27 0.49
N ALA A 359 -7.05 -36.94 1.63
CA ALA A 359 -8.12 -37.36 2.52
C ALA A 359 -8.82 -36.16 3.17
N ASP A 360 -8.03 -35.21 3.68
CA ASP A 360 -8.56 -33.99 4.32
C ASP A 360 -9.29 -33.11 3.30
N ILE A 361 -8.73 -32.98 2.09
CA ILE A 361 -9.33 -32.19 1.00
C ILE A 361 -10.65 -32.82 0.56
N GLN A 362 -10.67 -34.14 0.35
CA GLN A 362 -11.87 -34.88 0.01
C GLN A 362 -12.95 -34.75 1.08
N SER A 363 -12.62 -34.94 2.37
CA SER A 363 -13.59 -34.84 3.44
C SER A 363 -14.16 -33.42 3.56
N THR A 364 -13.32 -32.40 3.38
CA THR A 364 -13.75 -31.00 3.46
C THR A 364 -14.68 -30.62 2.31
N TRP A 365 -14.40 -31.07 1.08
CA TRP A 365 -15.30 -30.89 -0.06
C TRP A 365 -16.65 -31.59 0.13
N GLN A 366 -16.63 -32.81 0.67
CA GLN A 366 -17.86 -33.54 0.97
C GLN A 366 -18.73 -32.78 1.98
N LEU A 367 -18.14 -32.35 3.10
CA LEU A 367 -18.83 -31.58 4.13
C LEU A 367 -19.37 -30.24 3.58
N LEU A 368 -18.60 -29.56 2.71
CA LEU A 368 -19.04 -28.34 2.06
C LEU A 368 -20.29 -28.57 1.19
N ILE A 369 -20.29 -29.62 0.37
CA ILE A 369 -21.42 -29.93 -0.52
C ILE A 369 -22.67 -30.27 0.31
N GLU A 370 -22.52 -31.11 1.33
CA GLU A 370 -23.60 -31.47 2.25
C GLU A 370 -24.18 -30.23 2.97
N GLN A 371 -23.32 -29.34 3.46
CA GLN A 371 -23.75 -28.11 4.12
C GLN A 371 -24.51 -27.18 3.17
N VAL A 372 -23.95 -26.91 1.99
CA VAL A 372 -24.58 -26.01 0.99
C VAL A 372 -25.93 -26.57 0.54
N HIS A 373 -26.03 -27.89 0.38
CA HIS A 373 -27.28 -28.56 0.07
C HIS A 373 -28.33 -28.29 1.16
N GLN A 374 -28.00 -28.57 2.43
CA GLN A 374 -28.91 -28.40 3.56
C GLN A 374 -29.35 -26.93 3.74
N GLU A 375 -28.42 -25.98 3.59
CA GLU A 375 -28.74 -24.54 3.67
C GLU A 375 -29.73 -24.13 2.57
N ALA A 376 -29.53 -24.63 1.34
CA ALA A 376 -30.41 -24.33 0.22
C ALA A 376 -31.82 -24.93 0.42
N GLU A 377 -31.92 -26.18 0.88
CA GLU A 377 -33.20 -26.82 1.23
C GLU A 377 -34.00 -26.02 2.27
N ASN A 378 -33.31 -25.44 3.25
CA ASN A 378 -33.95 -24.65 4.31
C ASN A 378 -34.36 -23.24 3.85
N SER A 379 -33.70 -22.67 2.85
CA SER A 379 -33.94 -21.29 2.39
C SER A 379 -35.08 -21.16 1.39
N ASP A 380 -35.37 -22.22 0.63
CA ASP A 380 -36.30 -22.27 -0.52
C ASP A 380 -36.09 -21.15 -1.59
N GLN A 381 -34.92 -20.50 -1.59
CA GLN A 381 -34.58 -19.42 -2.53
C GLN A 381 -34.04 -19.94 -3.86
N MET A 382 -33.34 -21.06 -3.82
CA MET A 382 -32.65 -21.67 -4.95
C MET A 382 -32.62 -23.19 -4.78
N LYS A 383 -32.66 -23.95 -5.88
CA LYS A 383 -32.59 -25.40 -5.78
C LYS A 383 -31.21 -25.82 -5.24
N PRO A 384 -31.11 -26.86 -4.38
CA PRO A 384 -29.84 -27.23 -3.75
C PRO A 384 -28.68 -27.47 -4.70
N PHE A 385 -28.93 -28.09 -5.85
CA PHE A 385 -27.89 -28.32 -6.84
C PHE A 385 -27.36 -27.03 -7.49
N GLU A 386 -28.22 -26.02 -7.68
CA GLU A 386 -27.81 -24.75 -8.25
C GLU A 386 -26.90 -24.03 -7.25
N ALA A 387 -27.25 -24.05 -5.96
CA ALA A 387 -26.40 -23.53 -4.89
C ALA A 387 -25.04 -24.25 -4.81
N VAL A 388 -25.03 -25.59 -4.91
CA VAL A 388 -23.79 -26.38 -4.96
C VAL A 388 -22.95 -26.02 -6.19
N ALA A 389 -23.54 -25.97 -7.38
CA ALA A 389 -22.86 -25.59 -8.62
C ALA A 389 -22.23 -24.19 -8.51
N LEU A 390 -23.00 -23.21 -8.01
CA LEU A 390 -22.52 -21.85 -7.78
C LEU A 390 -21.34 -21.83 -6.80
N LYS A 391 -21.43 -22.58 -5.70
CA LYS A 391 -20.35 -22.63 -4.70
C LYS A 391 -19.09 -23.27 -5.27
N VAL A 392 -19.21 -24.42 -5.93
CA VAL A 392 -18.08 -25.13 -6.57
C VAL A 392 -17.41 -24.24 -7.61
N ARG A 393 -18.19 -23.55 -8.46
CA ARG A 393 -17.65 -22.63 -9.47
C ARG A 393 -16.97 -21.41 -8.84
N SER A 394 -17.60 -20.79 -7.85
CA SER A 394 -17.00 -19.66 -7.13
C SER A 394 -15.67 -20.05 -6.48
N LEU A 395 -15.61 -21.23 -5.85
CA LEU A 395 -14.41 -21.70 -5.20
C LEU A 395 -13.34 -22.14 -6.21
N GLY A 396 -13.74 -22.81 -7.30
CA GLY A 396 -12.84 -23.17 -8.41
C GLY A 396 -12.16 -21.95 -9.03
N GLN A 397 -12.88 -20.84 -9.22
CA GLN A 397 -12.30 -19.57 -9.70
C GLN A 397 -11.25 -19.01 -8.72
N ARG A 398 -11.56 -19.00 -7.42
CA ARG A 398 -10.65 -18.50 -6.37
C ARG A 398 -9.41 -19.36 -6.18
N LEU A 399 -9.53 -20.67 -6.38
CA LEU A 399 -8.44 -21.64 -6.31
C LEU A 399 -7.66 -21.75 -7.63
N HIS A 400 -8.07 -21.02 -8.67
CA HIS A 400 -7.56 -21.17 -10.04
C HIS A 400 -7.56 -22.63 -10.53
N ALA A 401 -8.56 -23.42 -10.09
CA ALA A 401 -8.66 -24.86 -10.32
C ALA A 401 -7.34 -25.63 -10.05
N ALA A 402 -6.56 -25.23 -9.04
CA ALA A 402 -5.30 -25.88 -8.69
C ALA A 402 -5.52 -27.35 -8.33
N GLU A 403 -4.75 -28.26 -8.94
CA GLU A 403 -4.95 -29.72 -8.85
C GLU A 403 -4.96 -30.25 -7.41
N ALA A 404 -4.16 -29.67 -6.51
CA ALA A 404 -4.10 -30.09 -5.12
C ALA A 404 -5.42 -29.86 -4.37
N THR A 405 -6.02 -28.67 -4.50
CA THR A 405 -7.20 -28.25 -3.73
C THR A 405 -8.52 -28.31 -4.51
N PHE A 406 -8.44 -28.40 -5.84
CA PHE A 406 -9.56 -28.69 -6.75
C PHE A 406 -9.29 -29.99 -7.56
N PRO A 407 -9.14 -31.14 -6.88
CA PRO A 407 -8.79 -32.40 -7.54
C PRO A 407 -9.97 -32.95 -8.36
N ILE A 408 -9.92 -32.79 -9.69
CA ILE A 408 -10.93 -33.32 -10.63
C ILE A 408 -11.22 -34.81 -10.40
N PRO A 409 -10.23 -35.71 -10.21
CA PRO A 409 -10.48 -37.14 -10.00
C PRO A 409 -11.25 -37.47 -8.71
N ILE A 410 -11.41 -36.50 -7.79
CA ILE A 410 -12.15 -36.65 -6.54
C ILE A 410 -13.48 -35.90 -6.63
N LEU A 411 -13.43 -34.63 -7.04
CA LEU A 411 -14.58 -33.73 -7.01
C LEU A 411 -15.63 -34.06 -8.08
N LEU A 412 -15.19 -34.46 -9.28
CA LEU A 412 -16.13 -34.83 -10.35
C LEU A 412 -16.95 -36.08 -9.98
N PRO A 413 -16.35 -37.21 -9.54
CA PRO A 413 -17.13 -38.35 -9.05
C PRO A 413 -18.03 -38.00 -7.87
N MET A 414 -17.58 -37.14 -6.96
CA MET A 414 -18.35 -36.70 -5.79
C MET A 414 -19.62 -35.95 -6.21
N LEU A 415 -19.51 -34.99 -7.13
CA LEU A 415 -20.65 -34.22 -7.64
C LEU A 415 -21.60 -35.06 -8.48
N LEU A 416 -21.08 -36.00 -9.27
CA LEU A 416 -21.92 -36.96 -10.02
C LEU A 416 -22.73 -37.85 -9.07
N ARG A 417 -22.11 -38.38 -8.01
CA ARG A 417 -22.82 -39.17 -6.98
C ARG A 417 -23.91 -38.35 -6.31
N TYR A 418 -23.58 -37.12 -5.92
CA TYR A 418 -24.52 -36.16 -5.36
C TYR A 418 -25.70 -35.87 -6.31
N ALA A 419 -25.43 -35.63 -7.60
CA ALA A 419 -26.47 -35.37 -8.58
C ALA A 419 -27.45 -36.55 -8.72
N LEU A 420 -26.93 -37.78 -8.75
CA LEU A 420 -27.76 -38.98 -8.83
C LEU A 420 -28.61 -39.18 -7.57
N GLU A 421 -28.03 -39.01 -6.38
CA GLU A 421 -28.71 -39.21 -5.10
C GLU A 421 -29.85 -38.22 -4.88
N TYR A 422 -29.61 -36.92 -5.13
CA TYR A 422 -30.54 -35.86 -4.74
C TYR A 422 -31.43 -35.34 -5.87
N GLN A 423 -31.03 -35.50 -7.14
CA GLN A 423 -31.78 -34.90 -8.25
C GLN A 423 -32.45 -35.90 -9.17
N ASN A 424 -32.03 -37.17 -9.19
CA ASN A 424 -32.57 -38.21 -10.07
C ASN A 424 -32.84 -37.71 -11.51
N ASN A 425 -31.92 -36.90 -12.07
CA ASN A 425 -31.98 -36.24 -13.38
C ASN A 425 -33.13 -35.22 -13.62
N ALA A 426 -33.72 -34.60 -12.59
CA ALA A 426 -34.99 -33.89 -12.72
C ALA A 426 -34.95 -32.38 -13.08
N ALA A 427 -33.81 -31.78 -13.49
CA ALA A 427 -33.80 -30.35 -13.86
C ALA A 427 -32.84 -29.96 -15.00
N SER A 428 -31.56 -30.31 -14.91
CA SER A 428 -30.57 -30.15 -15.98
C SER A 428 -29.63 -31.36 -15.92
N PRO A 429 -29.59 -32.23 -16.93
CA PRO A 429 -28.82 -33.47 -16.85
C PRO A 429 -27.29 -33.22 -16.86
N MET A 430 -26.82 -32.09 -17.41
CA MET A 430 -25.40 -31.83 -17.65
C MET A 430 -24.76 -30.81 -16.71
N TRP A 431 -25.48 -30.34 -15.66
CA TRP A 431 -25.00 -29.24 -14.82
C TRP A 431 -23.64 -29.51 -14.16
N VAL A 432 -23.34 -30.77 -13.82
CA VAL A 432 -22.05 -31.15 -13.23
C VAL A 432 -20.96 -30.85 -14.26
N MET A 433 -21.12 -31.34 -15.50
CA MET A 433 -20.16 -31.09 -16.58
C MET A 433 -20.02 -29.59 -16.86
N ASP A 434 -21.15 -28.88 -16.94
CA ASP A 434 -21.17 -27.44 -17.16
C ASP A 434 -20.40 -26.67 -16.07
N THR A 435 -20.50 -27.11 -14.81
CA THR A 435 -19.76 -26.50 -13.69
C THR A 435 -18.24 -26.53 -13.90
N PHE A 436 -17.69 -27.61 -14.46
CA PHE A 436 -16.25 -27.71 -14.77
C PHE A 436 -15.90 -26.98 -16.07
N LEU A 437 -16.72 -27.13 -17.12
CA LEU A 437 -16.48 -26.48 -18.41
C LEU A 437 -16.52 -24.94 -18.31
N GLU A 438 -17.40 -24.38 -17.48
CA GLU A 438 -17.47 -22.94 -17.20
C GLU A 438 -16.28 -22.41 -16.37
N LEU A 439 -15.47 -23.31 -15.79
CA LEU A 439 -14.18 -22.98 -15.17
C LEU A 439 -13.00 -23.07 -16.16
N ASP A 440 -13.29 -23.17 -17.46
CA ASP A 440 -12.32 -23.41 -18.53
C ASP A 440 -11.48 -24.70 -18.32
N ILE A 441 -12.04 -25.68 -17.60
CA ILE A 441 -11.42 -26.99 -17.45
C ILE A 441 -11.64 -27.78 -18.73
N ARG A 442 -10.53 -28.17 -19.37
CA ARG A 442 -10.55 -28.85 -20.67
C ARG A 442 -11.25 -30.21 -20.55
N PRO A 443 -12.08 -30.60 -21.55
CA PRO A 443 -12.69 -31.92 -21.61
C PRO A 443 -11.67 -33.08 -21.53
N SER A 444 -10.43 -32.86 -22.00
CA SER A 444 -9.35 -33.84 -21.89
C SER A 444 -9.00 -34.24 -20.45
N ALA A 445 -9.30 -33.39 -19.46
CA ALA A 445 -9.14 -33.71 -18.04
C ALA A 445 -10.37 -34.41 -17.44
N LEU A 446 -11.55 -34.22 -18.03
CA LEU A 446 -12.82 -34.73 -17.52
C LEU A 446 -13.16 -36.11 -18.08
N VAL A 447 -12.95 -36.32 -19.39
CA VAL A 447 -13.30 -37.59 -20.08
C VAL A 447 -12.66 -38.81 -19.42
N PRO A 448 -11.34 -38.84 -19.11
CA PRO A 448 -10.73 -40.03 -18.52
C PRO A 448 -11.33 -40.42 -17.16
N VAL A 449 -11.78 -39.43 -16.37
CA VAL A 449 -12.38 -39.66 -15.05
C VAL A 449 -13.78 -40.27 -15.20
N VAL A 450 -14.61 -39.71 -16.10
CA VAL A 450 -15.96 -40.26 -16.36
C VAL A 450 -15.86 -41.63 -17.04
N GLU A 451 -14.91 -41.82 -17.94
CA GLU A 451 -14.64 -43.09 -18.61
C GLU A 451 -14.24 -44.17 -17.59
N GLN A 452 -13.31 -43.85 -16.69
CA GLN A 452 -12.94 -44.75 -15.59
C GLN A 452 -14.17 -45.11 -14.75
N MET A 453 -15.00 -44.14 -14.37
CA MET A 453 -16.24 -44.43 -13.63
C MET A 453 -17.20 -45.35 -14.40
N TYR A 454 -17.35 -45.13 -15.72
CA TYR A 454 -18.23 -45.91 -16.58
C TYR A 454 -17.81 -47.39 -16.67
N TYR A 455 -16.51 -47.66 -16.71
CA TYR A 455 -15.96 -49.02 -16.78
C TYR A 455 -15.78 -49.69 -15.42
N THR A 456 -15.49 -48.93 -14.36
CA THR A 456 -15.31 -49.50 -13.00
C THR A 456 -16.62 -50.07 -12.46
N ASN A 457 -17.78 -49.55 -12.89
CA ASN A 457 -19.11 -50.08 -12.57
C ASN A 457 -19.34 -50.21 -11.05
N GLU A 458 -18.99 -49.14 -10.32
CA GLU A 458 -19.20 -49.02 -8.87
C GLU A 458 -20.54 -48.36 -8.54
N GLN A 459 -21.10 -48.71 -7.39
CA GLN A 459 -22.28 -48.02 -6.85
C GLN A 459 -22.00 -46.51 -6.69
N PRO A 460 -22.95 -45.61 -7.00
CA PRO A 460 -24.33 -45.84 -7.44
C PRO A 460 -24.52 -46.02 -8.97
N PHE A 461 -23.43 -45.99 -9.76
CA PHE A 461 -23.45 -46.01 -11.22
C PHE A 461 -23.41 -47.43 -11.78
N VAL A 462 -24.39 -48.24 -11.42
CA VAL A 462 -24.57 -49.59 -11.95
C VAL A 462 -25.91 -49.73 -12.65
N GLY A 463 -26.03 -50.75 -13.52
CA GLY A 463 -27.27 -51.04 -14.24
C GLY A 463 -27.77 -49.82 -15.02
N ARG A 464 -29.02 -49.40 -14.78
CA ARG A 464 -29.64 -48.27 -15.51
C ARG A 464 -28.97 -46.91 -15.24
N HIS A 465 -28.27 -46.74 -14.14
CA HIS A 465 -27.60 -45.48 -13.83
C HIS A 465 -26.30 -45.27 -14.63
N ARG A 466 -25.74 -46.34 -15.24
CA ARG A 466 -24.61 -46.21 -16.17
C ARG A 466 -24.93 -45.36 -17.40
N ARG A 467 -26.21 -45.28 -17.76
CA ARG A 467 -26.72 -44.43 -18.86
C ARG A 467 -26.42 -42.95 -18.66
N ILE A 468 -26.31 -42.52 -17.41
CA ILE A 468 -26.00 -41.14 -17.04
C ILE A 468 -24.55 -40.84 -17.45
N LEU A 469 -23.61 -41.68 -17.00
CA LEU A 469 -22.19 -41.55 -17.36
C LEU A 469 -21.97 -41.66 -18.87
N ALA A 470 -22.73 -42.52 -19.57
CA ALA A 470 -22.67 -42.62 -21.03
C ALA A 470 -23.12 -41.31 -21.71
N ALA A 471 -24.19 -40.68 -21.21
CA ALA A 471 -24.65 -39.38 -21.71
C ALA A 471 -23.63 -38.27 -21.42
N ASP A 472 -23.03 -38.27 -20.22
CA ASP A 472 -21.98 -37.32 -19.83
C ASP A 472 -20.75 -37.42 -20.74
N LEU A 473 -20.29 -38.64 -21.07
CA LEU A 473 -19.20 -38.87 -22.00
C LEU A 473 -19.50 -38.30 -23.39
N ILE A 474 -20.70 -38.57 -23.92
CA ILE A 474 -21.13 -38.03 -25.22
C ILE A 474 -21.13 -36.50 -25.19
N TYR A 475 -21.64 -35.90 -24.11
CA TYR A 475 -21.66 -34.45 -23.94
C TYR A 475 -20.26 -33.83 -23.90
N LEU A 476 -19.34 -34.41 -23.12
CA LEU A 476 -17.96 -33.98 -23.02
C LEU A 476 -17.22 -34.13 -24.35
N ILE A 477 -17.41 -35.22 -25.08
CA ILE A 477 -16.80 -35.44 -26.40
C ILE A 477 -17.33 -34.41 -27.42
N GLN A 478 -18.63 -34.09 -27.38
CA GLN A 478 -19.20 -33.01 -28.20
C GLN A 478 -18.62 -31.64 -27.84
N ALA A 479 -18.38 -31.38 -26.56
CA ALA A 479 -17.73 -30.15 -26.11
C ALA A 479 -16.28 -30.09 -26.61
N TRP A 480 -15.53 -31.18 -26.51
CA TRP A 480 -14.14 -31.27 -26.95
C TRP A 480 -14.01 -31.13 -28.46
N LEU A 481 -14.91 -31.75 -29.23
CA LEU A 481 -14.95 -31.60 -30.68
C LEU A 481 -15.21 -30.14 -31.08
N ARG A 482 -16.17 -29.48 -30.43
CA ARG A 482 -16.46 -28.05 -30.64
C ARG A 482 -15.26 -27.17 -30.28
N GLU A 483 -14.51 -27.52 -29.24
CA GLU A 483 -13.28 -26.83 -28.86
C GLU A 483 -12.19 -26.98 -29.93
N SER A 484 -11.90 -28.19 -30.40
CA SER A 484 -10.92 -28.42 -31.47
C SER A 484 -11.30 -27.70 -32.77
N GLU A 485 -12.59 -27.71 -33.12
CA GLU A 485 -13.09 -27.00 -34.31
C GLU A 485 -12.98 -25.49 -34.17
N ARG A 486 -13.23 -24.95 -32.98
CA ARG A 486 -13.11 -23.52 -32.69
C ARG A 486 -11.66 -23.04 -32.75
N HIS A 487 -10.71 -23.86 -32.29
CA HIS A 487 -9.28 -23.56 -32.39
C HIS A 487 -8.71 -23.79 -33.79
N GLY A 488 -9.44 -24.51 -34.66
CA GLY A 488 -8.96 -24.86 -35.99
C GLY A 488 -7.83 -25.89 -35.96
N ASP A 489 -7.85 -26.77 -34.95
CA ASP A 489 -6.82 -27.79 -34.77
C ASP A 489 -6.78 -28.72 -35.99
N SER A 490 -5.58 -28.97 -36.52
CA SER A 490 -5.39 -29.93 -37.61
C SER A 490 -5.62 -31.38 -37.17
N VAL A 491 -5.52 -31.64 -35.87
CA VAL A 491 -5.74 -32.93 -35.23
C VAL A 491 -6.80 -32.76 -34.16
N LEU A 492 -7.93 -33.43 -34.33
CA LEU A 492 -9.02 -33.39 -33.34
C LEU A 492 -8.55 -33.95 -32.00
N PHE A 493 -9.09 -33.40 -30.90
CA PHE A 493 -8.80 -33.87 -29.55
C PHE A 493 -7.30 -33.79 -29.16
N GLY A 494 -6.54 -32.95 -29.87
CA GLY A 494 -5.15 -32.60 -29.57
C GLY A 494 -4.08 -33.61 -30.02
N SER A 495 -4.42 -34.88 -30.25
CA SER A 495 -3.48 -35.89 -30.77
C SER A 495 -4.20 -37.04 -31.49
N ASP A 496 -3.50 -37.72 -32.41
CA ASP A 496 -4.05 -38.88 -33.13
C ASP A 496 -4.38 -40.03 -32.17
N ASP A 497 -3.57 -40.21 -31.12
CA ASP A 497 -3.79 -41.21 -30.07
C ASP A 497 -5.08 -40.90 -29.28
N SER A 498 -5.28 -39.62 -28.92
CA SER A 498 -6.53 -39.17 -28.28
C SER A 498 -7.73 -39.41 -29.18
N ALA A 499 -7.63 -39.05 -30.47
CA ALA A 499 -8.73 -39.23 -31.43
C ALA A 499 -9.09 -40.70 -31.63
N ALA A 500 -8.09 -41.58 -31.73
CA ALA A 500 -8.28 -43.03 -31.79
C ALA A 500 -8.95 -43.57 -30.52
N GLY A 501 -8.49 -43.15 -29.33
CA GLY A 501 -9.09 -43.53 -28.06
C GLY A 501 -10.56 -43.09 -27.94
N ILE A 502 -10.88 -41.88 -28.41
CA ILE A 502 -12.27 -41.40 -28.45
C ILE A 502 -13.13 -42.19 -29.45
N ASP A 503 -12.62 -42.56 -30.63
CA ASP A 503 -13.38 -43.41 -31.56
C ASP A 503 -13.62 -44.83 -30.99
N GLU A 504 -12.63 -45.40 -30.31
CA GLU A 504 -12.78 -46.69 -29.59
C GLU A 504 -13.83 -46.59 -28.48
N LEU A 505 -13.78 -45.55 -27.66
CA LEU A 505 -14.76 -45.27 -26.61
C LEU A 505 -16.18 -45.12 -27.18
N LEU A 506 -16.35 -44.33 -28.24
CA LEU A 506 -17.64 -44.16 -28.92
C LEU A 506 -18.14 -45.46 -29.54
N THR A 507 -17.24 -46.29 -30.08
CA THR A 507 -17.57 -47.63 -30.60
C THR A 507 -18.05 -48.55 -29.50
N SER A 508 -17.37 -48.53 -28.34
CA SER A 508 -17.77 -49.28 -27.13
C SER A 508 -19.15 -48.83 -26.64
N LEU A 509 -19.41 -47.52 -26.59
CA LEU A 509 -20.70 -46.97 -26.18
C LEU A 509 -21.82 -47.34 -27.15
N ALA A 510 -21.58 -47.27 -28.47
CA ALA A 510 -22.56 -47.65 -29.50
C ALA A 510 -23.00 -49.12 -29.43
N GLY A 511 -22.11 -50.00 -28.94
CA GLY A 511 -22.41 -51.43 -28.73
C GLY A 511 -23.09 -51.73 -27.39
N SER A 512 -23.23 -50.75 -26.49
CA SER A 512 -23.80 -50.92 -25.15
C SER A 512 -25.34 -50.83 -25.14
N GLN A 513 -25.97 -51.33 -24.07
CA GLN A 513 -27.41 -51.12 -23.81
C GLN A 513 -27.69 -49.83 -23.00
N ASP A 514 -26.65 -48.99 -22.87
CA ASP A 514 -26.67 -47.82 -22.00
C ASP A 514 -27.09 -46.53 -22.73
N LEU A 515 -27.30 -46.59 -24.05
CA LEU A 515 -27.73 -45.45 -24.86
C LEU A 515 -29.24 -45.48 -25.13
N ASP A 516 -29.88 -44.31 -25.06
CA ASP A 516 -31.20 -44.09 -25.64
C ASP A 516 -31.10 -43.71 -27.12
N ALA A 517 -32.23 -43.59 -27.81
CA ALA A 517 -32.23 -43.31 -29.25
C ALA A 517 -31.55 -41.98 -29.62
N ALA A 518 -31.66 -40.97 -28.75
CA ALA A 518 -31.05 -39.66 -28.97
C ALA A 518 -29.52 -39.73 -28.82
N ASN A 519 -29.04 -40.39 -27.76
CA ASN A 519 -27.61 -40.60 -27.53
C ASN A 519 -27.00 -41.54 -28.57
N GLN A 520 -27.73 -42.54 -29.05
CA GLN A 520 -27.28 -43.40 -30.15
C GLN A 520 -27.04 -42.56 -31.43
N GLN A 521 -27.99 -41.70 -31.79
CA GLN A 521 -27.85 -40.80 -32.93
C GLN A 521 -26.67 -39.83 -32.74
N ALA A 522 -26.48 -39.30 -31.53
CA ALA A 522 -25.36 -38.42 -31.22
C ALA A 522 -24.00 -39.11 -31.41
N VAL A 523 -23.88 -40.37 -30.98
CA VAL A 523 -22.66 -41.18 -31.18
C VAL A 523 -22.40 -41.42 -32.67
N ASP A 524 -23.43 -41.78 -33.44
CA ASP A 524 -23.28 -42.01 -34.89
C ASP A 524 -22.80 -40.74 -35.62
N ILE A 525 -23.33 -39.57 -35.23
CA ILE A 525 -22.89 -38.28 -35.77
C ILE A 525 -21.43 -38.00 -35.39
N LEU A 526 -21.07 -38.16 -34.11
CA LEU A 526 -19.71 -37.92 -33.63
C LEU A 526 -18.69 -38.79 -34.38
N ARG A 527 -18.94 -40.10 -34.46
CA ARG A 527 -18.06 -41.04 -35.16
C ARG A 527 -17.93 -40.70 -36.65
N GLY A 528 -19.04 -40.30 -37.28
CA GLY A 528 -19.02 -39.82 -38.66
C GLY A 528 -18.12 -38.60 -38.87
N ARG A 529 -18.14 -37.64 -37.94
CA ARG A 529 -17.28 -36.43 -38.01
C ARG A 529 -15.81 -36.76 -37.73
N ILE A 530 -15.52 -37.60 -36.75
CA ILE A 530 -14.16 -38.02 -36.41
C ILE A 530 -13.54 -38.78 -37.60
N ALA A 531 -14.28 -39.73 -38.19
CA ALA A 531 -13.81 -40.47 -39.36
C ALA A 531 -13.61 -39.60 -40.61
N GLN A 532 -14.30 -38.45 -40.73
CA GLN A 532 -14.05 -37.48 -41.78
C GLN A 532 -12.78 -36.67 -41.54
N ALA A 533 -12.49 -36.32 -40.28
CA ALA A 533 -11.32 -35.54 -39.92
C ALA A 533 -10.02 -36.38 -39.90
N MET A 534 -10.11 -37.69 -39.69
CA MET A 534 -8.98 -38.63 -39.74
C MET A 534 -8.61 -39.09 -41.17
N ARG A 535 -9.33 -38.63 -42.20
CA ARG A 535 -9.07 -38.92 -43.63
C ARG A 535 -8.38 -37.74 -44.28
#